data_AF-A0A4R1W189-F1
#
_entry.id   AF-A0A4R1W189-F1
#
_cell.length_a   1.000
_cell.length_b   1.000
_cell.length_c   1.000
_cell.angle_alpha   90.00
_cell.angle_beta   90.00
_cell.angle_gamma   90.00
#
_symmetry.space_group_name_H-M   'P 1'
#
loop_
_entity.id
_entity.type
_entity.pdbx_description
1 polymer ?
#
loop_
_entity_poly.entity_id
_entity_poly.type
_entity_poly.pdbx_seq_one_letter_code
_entity_poly.pdbx_strand_id
1 'polypeptide(L)'
;MPDKAKVAVLISGSGTNMAALLYASRAEDCPYEIVLVASNRPDAGGLALASAEGVPTFALSHKGLSREEHDAAMDSAIRGSGAQWVALAGYMRILTGGFVGKWDGRMVNIHPSLLPKYTGLHTHQRAIDAGDSHGGVSVHLVIPELDEGPILGQTPVAIVPGDTADTLAARVLIAEHQLYSRCLAALVVRETSPEWLLECVRERAMALPEADEIQSHGMPCFGVTKGKKFAYFTSNHHADGRTALLVKISGPDEQAMLIEQDEERYFRPAYFGDGWIGIRLDLGENDWDAIGTWLARSWRAIAPKKLTSLVDVAEQF
;
A
#
# COMPACT_ATOMS: atom_id res chain seq x y z
N MET A 1 19.62 -6.03 1.22
CA MET A 1 18.20 -6.21 0.84
C MET A 1 17.45 -5.01 1.40
N PRO A 2 16.46 -4.45 0.70
CA PRO A 2 15.62 -3.41 1.30
C PRO A 2 15.03 -3.93 2.63
N ASP A 3 14.90 -3.05 3.62
CA ASP A 3 14.32 -3.43 4.91
C ASP A 3 12.89 -3.92 4.71
N LYS A 4 12.56 -5.09 5.30
CA LYS A 4 11.22 -5.66 5.20
C LYS A 4 10.24 -4.78 5.98
N ALA A 5 9.06 -4.57 5.40
CA ALA A 5 7.97 -3.91 6.08
C ALA A 5 7.55 -4.69 7.34
N LYS A 6 7.41 -4.00 8.47
CA LYS A 6 7.10 -4.63 9.76
C LYS A 6 5.60 -4.74 9.95
N VAL A 7 5.08 -5.96 10.09
CA VAL A 7 3.63 -6.23 10.18
C VAL A 7 3.27 -6.81 11.54
N ALA A 8 2.22 -6.26 12.17
CA ALA A 8 1.54 -6.91 13.28
C ALA A 8 0.29 -7.66 12.78
N VAL A 9 0.08 -8.90 13.21
CA VAL A 9 -1.08 -9.71 12.84
C VAL A 9 -2.01 -9.86 14.04
N LEU A 10 -3.28 -9.51 13.87
CA LEU A 10 -4.31 -9.63 14.91
C LEU A 10 -5.19 -10.85 14.66
N ILE A 11 -5.40 -11.66 15.70
CA ILE A 11 -6.17 -12.91 15.63
C ILE A 11 -7.15 -13.07 16.80
N SER A 12 -8.16 -13.94 16.65
CA SER A 12 -9.04 -14.37 17.75
C SER A 12 -9.19 -15.88 17.89
N GLY A 13 -8.53 -16.69 17.05
CA GLY A 13 -8.81 -18.12 16.95
C GLY A 13 -7.60 -18.98 16.59
N SER A 14 -7.83 -19.98 15.74
CA SER A 14 -6.82 -20.97 15.32
C SER A 14 -5.62 -20.35 14.61
N GLY A 15 -5.80 -19.20 13.94
CA GLY A 15 -4.71 -18.45 13.32
C GLY A 15 -4.19 -19.04 12.00
N THR A 16 -5.03 -19.75 11.23
CA THR A 16 -4.61 -20.34 9.94
C THR A 16 -4.18 -19.28 8.91
N ASN A 17 -4.93 -18.18 8.79
CA ASN A 17 -4.52 -17.04 7.97
C ASN A 17 -3.24 -16.37 8.49
N MET A 18 -3.07 -16.26 9.81
CA MET A 18 -1.84 -15.75 10.41
C MET A 18 -0.65 -16.64 10.05
N ALA A 19 -0.81 -17.97 10.13
CA ALA A 19 0.20 -18.94 9.74
C ALA A 19 0.58 -18.79 8.26
N ALA A 20 -0.41 -18.61 7.38
CA ALA A 20 -0.16 -18.40 5.95
C ALA A 20 0.68 -17.13 5.69
N LEU A 21 0.35 -16.02 6.37
CA LEU A 21 1.16 -14.78 6.30
C LEU A 21 2.57 -14.99 6.87
N LEU A 22 2.68 -15.68 8.01
CA LEU A 22 3.96 -15.96 8.66
C LEU A 22 4.87 -16.79 7.76
N TYR A 23 4.40 -17.91 7.21
CA TYR A 23 5.22 -18.74 6.33
C TYR A 23 5.56 -18.04 5.02
N ALA A 24 4.65 -17.24 4.45
CA ALA A 24 4.96 -16.40 3.30
C ALA A 24 6.08 -15.39 3.62
N SER A 25 6.08 -14.78 4.81
CA SER A 25 7.13 -13.83 5.25
C SER A 25 8.54 -14.43 5.31
N ARG A 26 8.65 -15.76 5.38
CA ARG A 26 9.93 -16.48 5.40
C ARG A 26 10.57 -16.65 4.02
N ALA A 27 9.83 -16.39 2.94
CA ALA A 27 10.42 -16.40 1.61
C ALA A 27 11.45 -15.26 1.47
N GLU A 28 12.52 -15.52 0.70
CA GLU A 28 13.64 -14.60 0.51
C GLU A 28 13.19 -13.29 -0.16
N ASP A 29 12.25 -13.39 -1.10
CA ASP A 29 11.67 -12.29 -1.86
C ASP A 29 10.46 -11.64 -1.18
N CYS A 30 10.04 -12.11 0.00
CA CYS A 30 8.90 -11.52 0.68
C CYS A 30 9.26 -10.15 1.26
N PRO A 31 8.50 -9.07 0.93
CA PRO A 31 8.84 -7.72 1.31
C PRO A 31 8.40 -7.34 2.73
N TYR A 32 7.85 -8.27 3.51
CA TYR A 32 7.44 -8.02 4.89
C TYR A 32 7.93 -9.10 5.85
N GLU A 33 7.98 -8.73 7.12
CA GLU A 33 8.20 -9.63 8.25
C GLU A 33 7.08 -9.47 9.29
N ILE A 34 6.74 -10.55 9.99
CA ILE A 34 5.78 -10.51 11.09
C ILE A 34 6.52 -10.22 12.40
N VAL A 35 6.32 -9.04 12.96
CA VAL A 35 7.03 -8.58 14.18
C VAL A 35 6.20 -8.78 15.46
N LEU A 36 4.90 -9.02 15.32
CA LEU A 36 3.99 -9.26 16.44
C LEU A 36 2.79 -10.07 15.99
N VAL A 37 2.38 -11.05 16.78
CA VAL A 37 1.04 -11.65 16.72
C VAL A 37 0.27 -11.29 17.98
N ALA A 38 -0.82 -10.55 17.82
CA ALA A 38 -1.62 -10.05 18.93
C ALA A 38 -3.02 -10.68 18.95
N SER A 39 -3.58 -10.93 20.13
CA SER A 39 -4.94 -11.46 20.25
C SER A 39 -5.76 -10.79 21.35
N ASN A 40 -7.05 -10.62 21.06
CA ASN A 40 -8.07 -10.28 22.06
C ASN A 40 -8.52 -11.49 22.91
N ARG A 41 -7.96 -12.68 22.65
CA ARG A 41 -8.25 -13.95 23.31
C ARG A 41 -6.94 -14.62 23.73
N PRO A 42 -6.58 -14.61 25.02
CA PRO A 42 -5.34 -15.23 25.51
C PRO A 42 -5.20 -16.73 25.23
N ASP A 43 -6.32 -17.42 24.98
CA ASP A 43 -6.40 -18.84 24.65
C ASP A 43 -6.37 -19.11 23.13
N ALA A 44 -6.17 -18.09 22.28
CA ALA A 44 -6.17 -18.27 20.83
C ALA A 44 -5.03 -19.21 20.39
N GLY A 45 -5.39 -20.31 19.71
CA GLY A 45 -4.43 -21.32 19.26
C GLY A 45 -3.31 -20.77 18.36
N GLY A 46 -3.58 -19.71 17.60
CA GLY A 46 -2.57 -19.05 16.77
C GLY A 46 -1.42 -18.43 17.57
N LEU A 47 -1.60 -18.07 18.85
CA LEU A 47 -0.52 -17.53 19.68
C LEU A 47 0.55 -18.58 19.98
N ALA A 48 0.12 -19.82 20.26
CA ALA A 48 1.06 -20.92 20.51
C ALA A 48 1.91 -21.22 19.27
N LEU A 49 1.30 -21.18 18.08
CA LEU A 49 2.01 -21.33 16.81
C LEU A 49 3.02 -20.18 16.60
N ALA A 50 2.60 -18.94 16.75
CA ALA A 50 3.48 -17.78 16.57
C ALA A 50 4.69 -17.82 17.52
N SER A 51 4.47 -18.18 18.78
CA SER A 51 5.54 -18.36 19.77
C SER A 51 6.50 -19.48 19.40
N ALA A 52 5.99 -20.63 18.94
CA ALA A 52 6.82 -21.75 18.48
C ALA A 52 7.69 -21.39 17.27
N GLU A 53 7.21 -20.49 16.41
CA GLU A 53 7.93 -19.94 15.25
C GLU A 53 8.83 -18.74 15.61
N GLY A 54 8.99 -18.42 16.90
CA GLY A 54 9.87 -17.37 17.39
C GLY A 54 9.36 -15.94 17.18
N VAL A 55 8.05 -15.77 16.92
CA VAL A 55 7.44 -14.44 16.75
C VAL A 55 6.95 -13.93 18.11
N PRO A 56 7.25 -12.68 18.49
CA PRO A 56 6.70 -12.06 19.69
C PRO A 56 5.16 -12.11 19.70
N THR A 57 4.59 -12.39 20.87
CA THR A 57 3.13 -12.44 21.03
C THR A 57 2.65 -11.47 22.10
N PHE A 58 1.45 -10.93 21.89
CA PHE A 58 0.74 -10.14 22.89
C PHE A 58 -0.71 -10.65 23.00
N ALA A 59 -1.21 -10.80 24.22
CA ALA A 59 -2.59 -11.18 24.40
C ALA A 59 -3.23 -10.40 25.54
N LEU A 60 -4.40 -9.82 25.26
CA LEU A 60 -5.20 -9.12 26.24
C LEU A 60 -6.67 -9.48 26.04
N SER A 61 -7.29 -10.05 27.06
CA SER A 61 -8.73 -10.31 27.01
C SER A 61 -9.49 -8.99 26.92
N HIS A 62 -10.42 -8.91 25.98
CA HIS A 62 -11.33 -7.78 25.86
C HIS A 62 -12.46 -7.80 26.90
N LYS A 63 -12.59 -8.87 27.69
CA LYS A 63 -13.64 -8.99 28.71
C LYS A 63 -13.39 -8.03 29.86
N GLY A 64 -14.41 -7.24 30.21
CA GLY A 64 -14.34 -6.27 31.32
C GLY A 64 -13.64 -4.96 30.97
N LEU A 65 -13.25 -4.75 29.71
CA LEU A 65 -12.70 -3.49 29.21
C LEU A 65 -13.70 -2.82 28.27
N SER A 66 -13.73 -1.49 28.26
CA SER A 66 -14.36 -0.74 27.19
C SER A 66 -13.68 -1.01 25.84
N ARG A 67 -14.30 -0.57 24.75
CA ARG A 67 -13.70 -0.81 23.45
C ARG A 67 -12.40 -0.03 23.29
N GLU A 68 -12.45 1.21 23.75
CA GLU A 68 -11.43 2.23 23.69
C GLU A 68 -10.20 1.84 24.53
N GLU A 69 -10.40 1.33 25.75
CA GLU A 69 -9.29 0.87 26.61
C GLU A 69 -8.53 -0.31 26.00
N HIS A 70 -9.27 -1.29 25.47
CA HIS A 70 -8.65 -2.46 24.85
C HIS A 70 -7.96 -2.09 23.53
N ASP A 71 -8.58 -1.26 22.68
CA ASP A 71 -7.96 -0.76 21.45
C ASP A 71 -6.68 0.03 21.74
N ALA A 72 -6.67 0.86 22.78
CA ALA A 72 -5.47 1.60 23.19
C ALA A 72 -4.33 0.67 23.65
N ALA A 73 -4.65 -0.39 24.40
CA ALA A 73 -3.66 -1.37 24.82
C ALA A 73 -3.10 -2.17 23.64
N MET A 74 -3.96 -2.57 22.69
CA MET A 74 -3.54 -3.25 21.46
C MET A 74 -2.65 -2.32 20.60
N ASP A 75 -3.04 -1.06 20.41
CA ASP A 75 -2.26 -0.05 19.68
C ASP A 75 -0.87 0.16 20.31
N SER A 76 -0.81 0.24 21.64
CA SER A 76 0.46 0.36 22.36
C SER A 76 1.37 -0.84 22.14
N ALA A 77 0.83 -2.06 22.14
CA ALA A 77 1.61 -3.27 21.87
C ALA A 77 2.11 -3.32 20.43
N ILE A 78 1.26 -2.97 19.47
CA ILE A 78 1.60 -2.92 18.03
C ILE A 78 2.70 -1.87 17.77
N ARG A 79 2.59 -0.68 18.34
CA ARG A 79 3.63 0.35 18.19
C ARG A 79 4.92 -0.03 18.91
N GLY A 80 4.81 -0.64 20.09
CA GLY A 80 5.96 -1.12 20.85
C GLY A 80 6.78 -2.20 20.13
N SER A 81 6.18 -2.96 19.21
CA SER A 81 6.91 -3.92 18.36
C SER A 81 7.57 -3.27 17.13
N GLY A 82 7.33 -1.99 16.87
CA GLY A 82 7.82 -1.29 15.69
C GLY A 82 7.05 -1.64 14.40
N ALA A 83 5.84 -2.20 14.51
CA ALA A 83 5.01 -2.48 13.35
C ALA A 83 4.62 -1.18 12.60
N GLN A 84 4.66 -1.24 11.28
CA GLN A 84 4.24 -0.20 10.35
C GLN A 84 2.87 -0.51 9.74
N TRP A 85 2.48 -1.80 9.74
CA TRP A 85 1.26 -2.31 9.13
C TRP A 85 0.51 -3.23 10.10
N VAL A 86 -0.81 -3.32 9.93
CA VAL A 86 -1.68 -4.21 10.70
C VAL A 86 -2.48 -5.12 9.77
N ALA A 87 -2.41 -6.43 10.00
CA ALA A 87 -3.19 -7.43 9.27
C ALA A 87 -4.19 -8.13 10.21
N LEU A 88 -5.48 -8.04 9.90
CA LEU A 88 -6.55 -8.73 10.62
C LEU A 88 -6.78 -10.12 10.05
N ALA A 89 -6.27 -11.15 10.74
CA ALA A 89 -6.37 -12.55 10.33
C ALA A 89 -7.39 -13.31 11.21
N GLY A 90 -8.68 -13.08 10.94
CA GLY A 90 -9.76 -13.64 11.74
C GLY A 90 -9.88 -12.98 13.12
N TYR A 91 -9.74 -11.66 13.17
CA TYR A 91 -9.94 -10.86 14.37
C TYR A 91 -11.44 -10.58 14.57
N MET A 92 -12.05 -11.26 15.54
CA MET A 92 -13.51 -11.31 15.74
C MET A 92 -14.02 -10.24 16.72
N ARG A 93 -13.46 -9.03 16.65
CA ARG A 93 -13.89 -7.90 17.49
C ARG A 93 -13.92 -6.61 16.68
N ILE A 94 -15.04 -5.91 16.75
CA ILE A 94 -15.22 -4.60 16.11
C ILE A 94 -14.21 -3.62 16.72
N LEU A 95 -13.43 -2.99 15.85
CA LEU A 95 -12.47 -1.95 16.19
C LEU A 95 -13.16 -0.59 16.21
N THR A 96 -12.71 0.31 17.09
CA THR A 96 -13.21 1.69 17.10
C THR A 96 -12.69 2.47 15.88
N GLY A 97 -13.47 3.44 15.40
CA GLY A 97 -13.01 4.34 14.33
C GLY A 97 -11.72 5.09 14.69
N GLY A 98 -11.53 5.42 15.97
CA GLY A 98 -10.29 6.05 16.45
C GLY A 98 -9.06 5.12 16.36
N PHE A 99 -9.23 3.82 16.57
CA PHE A 99 -8.16 2.85 16.33
C PHE A 99 -7.87 2.69 14.84
N VAL A 100 -8.91 2.52 14.01
CA VAL A 100 -8.77 2.35 12.56
C VAL A 100 -8.09 3.57 11.93
N GLY A 101 -8.51 4.80 12.28
CA GLY A 101 -7.94 6.03 11.72
C GLY A 101 -6.45 6.23 12.01
N LYS A 102 -5.91 5.67 13.09
CA LYS A 102 -4.46 5.70 13.39
C LYS A 102 -3.62 4.86 12.42
N TRP A 103 -4.27 3.90 11.75
CA TRP A 103 -3.68 2.94 10.83
C TRP A 103 -4.29 3.08 9.42
N ASP A 104 -4.84 4.25 9.11
CA ASP A 104 -5.42 4.52 7.80
C ASP A 104 -4.39 4.25 6.68
N GLY A 105 -4.87 3.64 5.60
CA GLY A 105 -4.04 3.13 4.50
C GLY A 105 -3.08 1.98 4.86
N ARG A 106 -2.96 1.59 6.14
CA ARG A 106 -1.97 0.62 6.65
C ARG A 106 -2.57 -0.57 7.41
N MET A 107 -3.89 -0.68 7.42
CA MET A 107 -4.61 -1.80 8.02
C MET A 107 -5.36 -2.58 6.94
N VAL A 108 -5.18 -3.91 6.93
CA VAL A 108 -5.77 -4.81 5.93
C VAL A 108 -6.54 -5.94 6.60
N ASN A 109 -7.70 -6.28 6.04
CA ASN A 109 -8.54 -7.38 6.51
C ASN A 109 -8.80 -8.38 5.38
N ILE A 110 -8.99 -9.64 5.77
CA ILE A 110 -9.50 -10.69 4.90
C ILE A 110 -10.92 -11.06 5.32
N HIS A 111 -11.82 -11.08 4.35
CA HIS A 111 -13.24 -11.35 4.58
C HIS A 111 -13.72 -12.51 3.69
N PRO A 112 -14.39 -13.54 4.25
CA PRO A 112 -14.76 -14.76 3.54
C PRO A 112 -16.01 -14.61 2.66
N SER A 113 -16.08 -13.54 1.86
CA SER A 113 -17.08 -13.35 0.83
C SER A 113 -16.53 -12.56 -0.36
N LEU A 114 -17.27 -12.57 -1.47
CA LEU A 114 -17.03 -11.64 -2.58
C LEU A 114 -17.73 -10.31 -2.29
N LEU A 115 -17.11 -9.46 -1.47
CA LEU A 115 -17.58 -8.10 -1.18
C LEU A 115 -17.96 -7.35 -2.48
N PRO A 116 -19.04 -6.54 -2.48
CA PRO A 116 -19.84 -6.11 -1.31
C PRO A 116 -20.88 -7.14 -0.84
N LYS A 117 -20.94 -8.35 -1.41
CA LYS A 117 -21.89 -9.36 -0.93
C LYS A 117 -21.51 -9.88 0.45
N TYR A 118 -22.51 -10.13 1.29
CA TYR A 118 -22.40 -10.87 2.56
C TYR A 118 -21.35 -10.30 3.53
N THR A 119 -21.49 -9.02 3.92
CA THR A 119 -20.76 -8.46 5.07
C THR A 119 -21.11 -9.19 6.37
N GLY A 120 -20.21 -9.17 7.36
CA GLY A 120 -20.42 -9.82 8.65
C GLY A 120 -20.35 -11.36 8.62
N LEU A 121 -21.19 -12.04 9.39
CA LEU A 121 -21.04 -13.47 9.68
C LEU A 121 -21.81 -14.39 8.71
N HIS A 122 -21.48 -15.70 8.77
CA HIS A 122 -22.15 -16.79 8.04
C HIS A 122 -22.20 -16.60 6.52
N THR A 123 -21.14 -16.01 5.96
CA THR A 123 -21.05 -15.63 4.55
C THR A 123 -21.25 -16.80 3.60
N HIS A 124 -20.66 -17.96 3.90
CA HIS A 124 -20.76 -19.17 3.09
C HIS A 124 -22.19 -19.73 3.03
N GLN A 125 -22.87 -19.84 4.17
CA GLN A 125 -24.26 -20.30 4.22
C GLN A 125 -25.16 -19.34 3.45
N ARG A 126 -24.98 -18.03 3.63
CA ARG A 126 -25.76 -17.01 2.91
C ARG A 126 -25.58 -17.08 1.40
N ALA A 127 -24.37 -17.35 0.92
CA ALA A 127 -24.11 -17.53 -0.52
C ALA A 127 -24.83 -18.78 -1.07
N ILE A 128 -24.80 -19.89 -0.33
CA ILE A 128 -25.51 -21.12 -0.70
C ILE A 128 -27.03 -20.91 -0.71
N ASP A 129 -27.58 -20.30 0.34
CA ASP A 129 -29.02 -20.04 0.48
C ASP A 129 -29.54 -19.11 -0.62
N ALA A 130 -28.73 -18.15 -1.05
CA ALA A 130 -29.04 -17.25 -2.15
C ALA A 130 -28.96 -17.92 -3.55
N GLY A 131 -28.47 -19.16 -3.63
CA GLY A 131 -28.27 -19.88 -4.88
C GLY A 131 -27.14 -19.30 -5.74
N ASP A 132 -26.15 -18.64 -5.13
CA ASP A 132 -24.99 -18.13 -5.86
C ASP A 132 -24.18 -19.29 -6.47
N SER A 133 -23.60 -19.06 -7.64
CA SER A 133 -22.69 -20.03 -8.27
C SER A 133 -21.29 -20.02 -7.63
N HIS A 134 -20.95 -18.95 -6.91
CA HIS A 134 -19.64 -18.74 -6.30
C HIS A 134 -19.78 -18.08 -4.93
N GLY A 135 -19.03 -18.61 -3.96
CA GLY A 135 -18.58 -17.85 -2.81
C GLY A 135 -17.21 -17.24 -3.12
N GLY A 136 -16.44 -16.94 -2.09
CA GLY A 136 -15.07 -16.50 -2.27
C GLY A 136 -14.55 -15.71 -1.09
N VAL A 137 -13.48 -14.98 -1.35
CA VAL A 137 -12.76 -14.17 -0.37
C VAL A 137 -12.42 -12.81 -0.98
N SER A 138 -12.45 -11.79 -0.14
CA SER A 138 -11.93 -10.45 -0.40
C SER A 138 -10.81 -10.11 0.56
N VAL A 139 -9.76 -9.45 0.06
CA VAL A 139 -8.79 -8.71 0.87
C VAL A 139 -9.00 -7.23 0.60
N HIS A 140 -9.14 -6.43 1.66
CA HIS A 140 -9.45 -5.02 1.55
C HIS A 140 -8.75 -4.19 2.63
N LEU A 141 -8.54 -2.91 2.34
CA LEU A 141 -8.13 -1.95 3.37
C LEU A 141 -9.25 -1.78 4.40
N VAL A 142 -8.88 -1.58 5.66
CA VAL A 142 -9.85 -1.32 6.73
C VAL A 142 -10.08 0.18 6.82
N ILE A 143 -11.35 0.57 6.72
CA ILE A 143 -11.84 1.92 7.01
C ILE A 143 -12.82 1.84 8.19
N PRO A 144 -13.23 2.97 8.80
CA PRO A 144 -14.18 2.95 9.93
C PRO A 144 -15.50 2.23 9.62
N GLU A 145 -15.95 2.30 8.36
CA GLU A 145 -17.12 1.59 7.85
C GLU A 145 -16.82 0.08 7.67
N LEU A 146 -17.70 -0.76 8.21
CA LEU A 146 -17.49 -2.20 8.28
C LEU A 146 -17.49 -2.84 6.87
N ASP A 147 -16.38 -3.50 6.52
CA ASP A 147 -16.19 -4.24 5.25
C ASP A 147 -16.40 -3.39 3.98
N GLU A 148 -16.26 -2.05 4.06
CA GLU A 148 -16.49 -1.12 2.94
C GLU A 148 -15.22 -0.50 2.36
N GLY A 149 -14.04 -0.86 2.88
CA GLY A 149 -12.80 -0.29 2.41
C GLY A 149 -12.37 -0.76 1.02
N PRO A 150 -11.42 -0.04 0.37
CA PRO A 150 -10.94 -0.39 -0.97
C PRO A 150 -10.49 -1.84 -1.09
N ILE A 151 -11.05 -2.56 -2.07
CA ILE A 151 -10.71 -3.96 -2.36
C ILE A 151 -9.31 -4.00 -3.00
N LEU A 152 -8.42 -4.78 -2.39
CA LEU A 152 -7.07 -5.06 -2.88
C LEU A 152 -7.02 -6.30 -3.77
N GLY A 153 -7.95 -7.24 -3.56
CA GLY A 153 -8.06 -8.43 -4.39
C GLY A 153 -9.23 -9.31 -3.96
N GLN A 154 -9.68 -10.15 -4.87
CA GLN A 154 -10.71 -11.15 -4.61
C GLN A 154 -10.35 -12.47 -5.27
N THR A 155 -10.86 -13.58 -4.74
CA THR A 155 -10.79 -14.88 -5.39
C THR A 155 -12.15 -15.56 -5.30
N PRO A 156 -12.85 -15.75 -6.43
CA PRO A 156 -14.10 -16.50 -6.45
C PRO A 156 -13.81 -17.99 -6.26
N VAL A 157 -14.69 -18.67 -5.52
CA VAL A 157 -14.61 -20.12 -5.29
C VAL A 157 -15.96 -20.73 -5.65
N ALA A 158 -15.94 -21.68 -6.58
CA ALA A 158 -17.15 -22.33 -7.06
C ALA A 158 -17.91 -23.04 -5.93
N ILE A 159 -19.23 -22.84 -5.91
CA ILE A 159 -20.17 -23.62 -5.11
C ILE A 159 -20.61 -24.80 -5.97
N VAL A 160 -20.34 -26.02 -5.50
CA VAL A 160 -20.64 -27.26 -6.21
C VAL A 160 -21.90 -27.92 -5.65
N PRO A 161 -22.61 -28.72 -6.47
CA PRO A 161 -23.80 -29.43 -5.98
C PRO A 161 -23.52 -30.26 -4.73
N GLY A 162 -24.36 -30.07 -3.70
CA GLY A 162 -24.23 -30.77 -2.42
C GLY A 162 -23.28 -30.12 -1.41
N ASP A 163 -22.74 -28.94 -1.70
CA ASP A 163 -21.98 -28.19 -0.70
C ASP A 163 -22.78 -27.87 0.56
N THR A 164 -22.06 -27.90 1.67
CA THR A 164 -22.46 -27.30 2.94
C THR A 164 -21.63 -26.04 3.19
N ALA A 165 -22.01 -25.23 4.18
CA ALA A 165 -21.21 -24.08 4.58
C ALA A 165 -19.76 -24.48 4.94
N ASP A 166 -19.57 -25.63 5.60
CA ASP A 166 -18.25 -26.11 6.01
C ASP A 166 -17.39 -26.57 4.84
N THR A 167 -17.97 -27.29 3.87
CA THR A 167 -17.22 -27.74 2.68
C THR A 167 -16.83 -26.56 1.79
N LEU A 168 -17.70 -25.54 1.68
CA LEU A 168 -17.38 -24.30 1.00
C LEU A 168 -16.31 -23.51 1.77
N ALA A 169 -16.43 -23.37 3.09
CA ALA A 169 -15.46 -22.68 3.94
C ALA A 169 -14.07 -23.29 3.80
N ALA A 170 -13.96 -24.63 3.82
CA ALA A 170 -12.69 -25.32 3.66
C ALA A 170 -12.01 -25.01 2.31
N ARG A 171 -12.78 -24.88 1.21
CA ARG A 171 -12.23 -24.48 -0.09
C ARG A 171 -11.89 -22.99 -0.15
N VAL A 172 -12.73 -22.12 0.43
CA VAL A 172 -12.45 -20.68 0.52
C VAL A 172 -11.20 -20.42 1.35
N LEU A 173 -10.96 -21.17 2.41
CA LEU A 173 -9.77 -21.04 3.25
C LEU A 173 -8.46 -21.26 2.48
N ILE A 174 -8.46 -22.15 1.48
CA ILE A 174 -7.31 -22.33 0.58
C ILE A 174 -7.07 -21.05 -0.24
N ALA A 175 -8.15 -20.46 -0.77
CA ALA A 175 -8.07 -19.20 -1.50
C ALA A 175 -7.63 -18.03 -0.59
N GLU A 176 -8.09 -18.01 0.66
CA GLU A 176 -7.68 -17.01 1.65
C GLU A 176 -6.16 -17.01 1.85
N HIS A 177 -5.57 -18.17 2.13
CA HIS A 177 -4.13 -18.30 2.38
C HIS A 177 -3.28 -17.79 1.20
N GLN A 178 -3.75 -17.99 -0.04
CA GLN A 178 -3.05 -17.56 -1.26
C GLN A 178 -3.27 -16.08 -1.57
N LEU A 179 -4.48 -15.57 -1.36
CA LEU A 179 -4.81 -14.19 -1.67
C LEU A 179 -4.19 -13.24 -0.64
N TYR A 180 -4.28 -13.57 0.65
CA TYR A 180 -3.91 -12.62 1.70
C TYR A 180 -2.43 -12.22 1.64
N SER A 181 -1.56 -13.21 1.58
CA SER A 181 -0.10 -13.00 1.56
C SER A 181 0.35 -12.18 0.34
N ARG A 182 -0.25 -12.41 -0.84
CA ARG A 182 0.04 -11.66 -2.07
C ARG A 182 -0.47 -10.22 -2.01
N CYS A 183 -1.70 -10.01 -1.55
CA CYS A 183 -2.25 -8.67 -1.39
C CYS A 183 -1.45 -7.86 -0.36
N LEU A 184 -1.06 -8.47 0.77
CA LEU A 184 -0.22 -7.81 1.77
C LEU A 184 1.17 -7.47 1.17
N ALA A 185 1.82 -8.41 0.48
CA ALA A 185 3.12 -8.17 -0.15
C ALA A 185 3.07 -7.01 -1.16
N ALA A 186 2.04 -6.96 -2.01
CA ALA A 186 1.86 -5.87 -2.97
C ALA A 186 1.56 -4.54 -2.26
N LEU A 187 0.76 -4.57 -1.19
CA LEU A 187 0.38 -3.36 -0.45
C LEU A 187 1.58 -2.71 0.24
N VAL A 188 2.42 -3.49 0.93
CA VAL A 188 3.52 -2.94 1.74
C VAL A 188 4.63 -2.29 0.90
N VAL A 189 4.77 -2.70 -0.37
CA VAL A 189 5.73 -2.10 -1.31
C VAL A 189 5.09 -1.08 -2.25
N ARG A 190 3.77 -0.90 -2.19
CA ARG A 190 3.01 -0.08 -3.13
C ARG A 190 3.61 1.32 -3.25
N GLU A 191 3.92 1.95 -2.13
CA GLU A 191 4.40 3.34 -2.10
C GLU A 191 5.82 3.51 -2.67
N THR A 192 6.52 2.40 -2.90
CA THR A 192 7.85 2.36 -3.53
C THR A 192 7.83 1.67 -4.90
N SER A 193 6.68 1.15 -5.34
CA SER A 193 6.59 0.45 -6.62
C SER A 193 6.66 1.45 -7.78
N PRO A 194 7.40 1.14 -8.85
CA PRO A 194 7.50 2.03 -10.01
C PRO A 194 6.16 2.41 -10.61
N GLU A 195 5.20 1.49 -10.63
CA GLU A 195 3.87 1.70 -11.21
C GLU A 195 3.07 2.72 -10.39
N TRP A 196 3.08 2.60 -9.06
CA TRP A 196 2.39 3.54 -8.19
C TRP A 196 3.07 4.91 -8.21
N LEU A 197 4.40 4.95 -8.12
CA LEU A 197 5.18 6.18 -8.20
C LEU A 197 4.93 6.91 -9.53
N LEU A 198 4.86 6.17 -10.64
CA LEU A 198 4.52 6.72 -11.94
C LEU A 198 3.11 7.31 -11.96
N GLU A 199 2.13 6.64 -11.36
CA GLU A 199 0.76 7.15 -11.30
C GLU A 199 0.67 8.45 -10.48
N CYS A 200 1.35 8.53 -9.35
CA CYS A 200 1.43 9.76 -8.56
C CYS A 200 2.11 10.90 -9.33
N VAL A 201 3.18 10.61 -10.08
CA VAL A 201 3.82 11.60 -10.97
C VAL A 201 2.87 12.01 -12.09
N ARG A 202 2.19 11.05 -12.73
CA ARG A 202 1.26 11.27 -13.83
C ARG A 202 0.11 12.18 -13.40
N GLU A 203 -0.53 11.88 -12.28
CA GLU A 203 -1.62 12.70 -11.71
C GLU A 203 -1.22 14.19 -11.63
N ARG A 204 -0.02 14.47 -11.11
CA ARG A 204 0.49 15.83 -10.92
C ARG A 204 0.95 16.47 -12.22
N ALA A 205 1.67 15.73 -13.05
CA ALA A 205 2.21 16.24 -14.31
C ALA A 205 1.08 16.55 -15.30
N MET A 206 0.06 15.70 -15.36
CA MET A 206 -1.08 15.85 -16.28
C MET A 206 -2.11 16.89 -15.81
N ALA A 207 -2.04 17.32 -14.54
CA ALA A 207 -2.80 18.48 -14.05
C ALA A 207 -2.27 19.82 -14.59
N LEU A 208 -1.06 19.86 -15.14
CA LEU A 208 -0.46 21.08 -15.69
C LEU A 208 -1.08 21.44 -17.07
N PRO A 209 -1.23 22.74 -17.39
CA PRO A 209 -1.89 23.15 -18.63
C PRO A 209 -1.19 22.63 -19.89
N GLU A 210 -1.99 22.08 -20.79
CA GLU A 210 -1.57 21.47 -22.06
C GLU A 210 -0.47 20.39 -21.90
N ALA A 211 -0.42 19.70 -20.75
CA ALA A 211 0.49 18.58 -20.54
C ALA A 211 0.12 17.37 -21.41
N ASP A 212 1.14 16.70 -21.96
CA ASP A 212 1.05 15.43 -22.66
C ASP A 212 2.00 14.38 -22.07
N GLU A 213 1.63 13.11 -22.19
CA GLU A 213 2.49 11.96 -21.88
C GLU A 213 2.79 11.20 -23.18
N ILE A 214 4.07 10.95 -23.45
CA ILE A 214 4.50 10.03 -24.52
C ILE A 214 5.61 9.12 -23.99
N GLN A 215 5.88 8.02 -24.69
CA GLN A 215 7.05 7.19 -24.40
C GLN A 215 8.26 7.71 -25.18
N SER A 216 9.39 7.89 -24.50
CA SER A 216 10.66 8.29 -25.11
C SER A 216 11.80 7.48 -24.51
N HIS A 217 12.59 6.80 -25.35
CA HIS A 217 13.71 5.95 -24.91
C HIS A 217 13.30 4.90 -23.85
N GLY A 218 12.09 4.36 -23.96
CA GLY A 218 11.55 3.38 -23.00
C GLY A 218 11.00 3.98 -21.70
N MET A 219 11.14 5.29 -21.49
CA MET A 219 10.64 6.00 -20.30
C MET A 219 9.34 6.75 -20.60
N PRO A 220 8.38 6.80 -19.67
CA PRO A 220 7.32 7.79 -19.68
C PRO A 220 7.92 9.20 -19.61
N CYS A 221 7.50 10.09 -20.50
CA CYS A 221 7.95 11.47 -20.50
C CYS A 221 6.80 12.45 -20.67
N PHE A 222 6.87 13.54 -19.92
CA PHE A 222 5.84 14.56 -19.83
C PHE A 222 6.30 15.84 -20.50
N GLY A 223 5.46 16.42 -21.35
CA GLY A 223 5.76 17.62 -22.11
C GLY A 223 4.58 18.57 -22.21
N VAL A 224 4.83 19.76 -22.74
CA VAL A 224 3.75 20.58 -23.28
C VAL A 224 3.37 20.00 -24.64
N THR A 225 2.08 19.95 -24.94
CA THR A 225 1.52 19.40 -26.19
C THR A 225 2.24 19.97 -27.41
N LYS A 226 2.83 19.10 -28.25
CA LYS A 226 3.65 19.47 -29.42
C LYS A 226 4.87 20.36 -29.09
N GLY A 227 5.26 20.41 -27.82
CA GLY A 227 6.30 21.25 -27.28
C GLY A 227 7.47 20.46 -26.67
N LYS A 228 8.22 21.14 -25.79
CA LYS A 228 9.37 20.56 -25.11
C LYS A 228 8.94 19.69 -23.93
N LYS A 229 9.75 18.69 -23.61
CA LYS A 229 9.57 17.85 -22.42
C LYS A 229 10.04 18.58 -21.17
N PHE A 230 9.28 18.47 -20.09
CA PHE A 230 9.62 19.04 -18.79
C PHE A 230 9.90 17.96 -17.74
N ALA A 231 9.47 16.72 -17.94
CA ALA A 231 9.80 15.65 -17.00
C ALA A 231 9.98 14.29 -17.68
N TYR A 232 10.76 13.44 -17.04
CA TYR A 232 10.89 12.02 -17.37
C TYR A 232 10.74 11.19 -16.10
N PHE A 233 10.05 10.06 -16.21
CA PHE A 233 10.02 9.06 -15.16
C PHE A 233 10.96 7.92 -15.55
N THR A 234 11.91 7.60 -14.68
CA THR A 234 12.88 6.52 -14.90
C THR A 234 12.72 5.45 -13.82
N SER A 235 12.84 4.19 -14.21
CA SER A 235 12.84 3.06 -13.28
C SER A 235 13.86 2.02 -13.73
N ASN A 236 14.89 1.82 -12.91
CA ASN A 236 16.01 0.91 -13.15
C ASN A 236 16.61 1.07 -14.55
N HIS A 237 16.67 2.31 -15.05
CA HIS A 237 17.13 2.58 -16.41
C HIS A 237 18.64 2.44 -16.46
N HIS A 238 19.13 1.65 -17.41
CA HIS A 238 20.54 1.20 -17.46
C HIS A 238 20.98 0.37 -16.24
N ALA A 239 20.05 -0.33 -15.57
CA ALA A 239 20.34 -1.16 -14.40
C ALA A 239 20.97 -0.37 -13.23
N ASP A 240 20.60 0.90 -13.07
CA ASP A 240 21.07 1.78 -12.00
C ASP A 240 20.40 1.54 -10.65
N GLY A 241 19.34 0.71 -10.62
CA GLY A 241 18.58 0.37 -9.42
C GLY A 241 17.72 1.51 -8.87
N ARG A 242 17.47 2.58 -9.64
CA ARG A 242 16.76 3.78 -9.16
C ARG A 242 15.41 3.93 -9.82
N THR A 243 14.39 4.29 -9.04
CA THR A 243 13.15 4.87 -9.56
C THR A 243 13.11 6.36 -9.24
N ALA A 244 13.07 7.21 -10.26
CA ALA A 244 13.26 8.64 -10.08
C ALA A 244 12.42 9.48 -11.05
N LEU A 245 12.17 10.71 -10.63
CA LEU A 245 11.64 11.79 -11.45
C LEU A 245 12.80 12.67 -11.91
N LEU A 246 12.90 12.90 -13.22
CA LEU A 246 13.87 13.83 -13.80
C LEU A 246 13.15 15.12 -14.19
N VAL A 247 13.61 16.26 -13.66
CA VAL A 247 13.00 17.59 -13.91
C VAL A 247 14.05 18.64 -14.25
N LYS A 248 13.64 19.71 -14.91
CA LYS A 248 14.50 20.84 -15.22
C LYS A 248 14.75 21.71 -14.00
N ILE A 249 15.97 22.22 -13.91
CA ILE A 249 16.44 23.15 -12.88
C ILE A 249 17.02 24.42 -13.53
N SER A 250 17.37 25.41 -12.70
CA SER A 250 17.88 26.69 -13.19
C SER A 250 19.29 26.62 -13.78
N GLY A 251 20.10 25.65 -13.36
CA GLY A 251 21.45 25.44 -13.87
C GLY A 251 22.35 24.60 -12.96
N PRO A 252 23.66 24.52 -13.28
CA PRO A 252 24.63 23.66 -12.60
C PRO A 252 24.84 24.01 -11.12
N ASP A 253 24.79 25.28 -10.74
CA ASP A 253 25.01 25.72 -9.35
C ASP A 253 23.89 25.18 -8.43
N GLU A 254 22.64 25.26 -8.88
CA GLU A 254 21.51 24.68 -8.17
C GLU A 254 21.61 23.16 -8.12
N GLN A 255 22.07 22.52 -9.21
CA GLN A 255 22.26 21.07 -9.26
C GLN A 255 23.23 20.61 -8.16
N ALA A 256 24.39 21.30 -8.06
CA ALA A 256 25.42 20.97 -7.09
C ALA A 256 24.91 21.19 -5.67
N MET A 257 24.21 22.30 -5.40
CA MET A 257 23.66 22.61 -4.09
C MET A 257 22.63 21.56 -3.62
N LEU A 258 21.72 21.11 -4.50
CA LEU A 258 20.73 20.09 -4.16
C LEU A 258 21.39 18.74 -3.81
N ILE A 259 22.39 18.34 -4.59
CA ILE A 259 23.13 17.09 -4.35
C ILE A 259 23.96 17.18 -3.07
N GLU A 260 24.59 18.32 -2.79
CA GLU A 260 25.33 18.53 -1.54
C GLU A 260 24.41 18.51 -0.31
N GLN A 261 23.19 19.02 -0.45
CA GLN A 261 22.20 19.03 0.62
C GLN A 261 21.67 17.62 0.93
N ASP A 262 21.43 16.80 -0.09
CA ASP A 262 20.91 15.44 0.05
C ASP A 262 21.32 14.57 -1.15
N GLU A 263 22.47 13.90 -1.01
CA GLU A 263 23.07 13.07 -2.06
C GLU A 263 22.35 11.73 -2.27
N GLU A 264 21.50 11.31 -1.33
CA GLU A 264 20.67 10.11 -1.48
C GLU A 264 19.44 10.42 -2.36
N ARG A 265 18.82 11.58 -2.14
CA ARG A 265 17.62 12.02 -2.86
C ARG A 265 17.93 12.55 -4.25
N TYR A 266 18.99 13.36 -4.38
CA TYR A 266 19.29 14.09 -5.61
C TYR A 266 20.53 13.56 -6.32
N PHE A 267 20.46 13.48 -7.65
CA PHE A 267 21.60 13.06 -8.46
C PHE A 267 21.62 13.71 -9.84
N ARG A 268 22.80 13.74 -10.47
CA ARG A 268 22.95 14.12 -11.88
C ARG A 268 22.48 12.96 -12.78
N PRO A 269 21.40 13.12 -13.57
CA PRO A 269 20.95 12.06 -14.45
C PRO A 269 21.92 11.86 -15.63
N ALA A 270 22.27 10.61 -15.92
CA ALA A 270 23.18 10.28 -17.02
C ALA A 270 22.57 10.69 -18.37
N TYR A 271 23.39 11.22 -19.27
CA TYR A 271 22.99 11.70 -20.61
C TYR A 271 22.02 12.90 -20.63
N PHE A 272 21.73 13.48 -19.46
CA PHE A 272 21.08 14.77 -19.34
C PHE A 272 22.14 15.83 -19.02
N GLY A 273 21.96 17.04 -19.55
CA GLY A 273 22.84 18.17 -19.26
C GLY A 273 22.58 18.78 -17.88
N ASP A 274 23.40 19.76 -17.49
CA ASP A 274 23.40 20.37 -16.15
C ASP A 274 22.13 21.19 -15.81
N GLY A 275 21.20 21.31 -16.76
CA GLY A 275 19.87 21.89 -16.55
C GLY A 275 18.83 20.89 -16.04
N TRP A 276 19.23 19.69 -15.61
CA TRP A 276 18.32 18.64 -15.11
C TRP A 276 18.79 18.08 -13.77
N ILE A 277 17.86 17.67 -12.92
CA ILE A 277 18.14 16.91 -11.69
C ILE A 277 17.29 15.64 -11.68
N GLY A 278 17.86 14.55 -11.17
CA GLY A 278 17.12 13.36 -10.80
C GLY A 278 16.74 13.41 -9.32
N ILE A 279 15.47 13.15 -9.03
CA ILE A 279 14.89 13.08 -7.68
C ILE A 279 14.46 11.63 -7.47
N ARG A 280 15.14 10.89 -6.59
CA ARG A 280 14.77 9.52 -6.26
C ARG A 280 13.42 9.48 -5.56
N LEU A 281 12.56 8.57 -5.98
CA LEU A 281 11.20 8.39 -5.47
C LEU A 281 11.02 7.05 -4.73
N ASP A 282 11.91 6.10 -4.98
CA ASP A 282 11.98 4.77 -4.38
C ASP A 282 12.55 4.73 -2.96
N LEU A 283 12.95 5.88 -2.40
CA LEU A 283 13.38 6.00 -1.00
C LEU A 283 12.20 5.92 0.00
N GLY A 284 10.96 6.03 -0.48
CA GLY A 284 9.78 6.20 0.37
C GLY A 284 9.59 7.65 0.83
N GLU A 285 8.53 7.90 1.61
CA GLU A 285 8.25 9.20 2.26
C GLU A 285 8.25 10.42 1.32
N ASN A 286 7.75 10.26 0.10
CA ASN A 286 7.70 11.35 -0.87
C ASN A 286 6.75 12.46 -0.43
N ASP A 287 7.28 13.67 -0.23
CA ASP A 287 6.46 14.90 -0.18
C ASP A 287 5.93 15.19 -1.59
N TRP A 288 4.71 14.74 -1.82
CA TRP A 288 4.04 14.84 -3.11
C TRP A 288 3.65 16.26 -3.51
N ASP A 289 3.54 17.19 -2.56
CA ASP A 289 3.29 18.60 -2.84
C ASP A 289 4.59 19.28 -3.31
N ALA A 290 5.71 18.94 -2.67
CA ALA A 290 7.04 19.34 -3.14
C ALA A 290 7.33 18.77 -4.54
N ILE A 291 6.99 17.51 -4.81
CA ILE A 291 7.11 16.92 -6.15
C ILE A 291 6.23 17.65 -7.17
N GLY A 292 5.00 18.02 -6.81
CA GLY A 292 4.14 18.86 -7.65
C GLY A 292 4.79 20.22 -7.98
N THR A 293 5.42 20.84 -6.98
CA THR A 293 6.16 22.10 -7.16
C THR A 293 7.34 21.95 -8.12
N TRP A 294 8.09 20.85 -8.02
CA TRP A 294 9.18 20.52 -8.95
C TRP A 294 8.69 20.38 -10.39
N LEU A 295 7.58 19.65 -10.60
CA LEU A 295 6.96 19.48 -11.91
C LEU A 295 6.49 20.83 -12.47
N ALA A 296 5.80 21.64 -11.67
CA ALA A 296 5.31 22.96 -12.08
C ALA A 296 6.45 23.91 -12.46
N ARG A 297 7.54 23.93 -11.68
CA ARG A 297 8.72 24.75 -11.97
C ARG A 297 9.39 24.32 -13.27
N SER A 298 9.54 23.03 -13.48
CA SER A 298 10.10 22.46 -14.71
C SER A 298 9.24 22.77 -15.94
N TRP A 299 7.91 22.66 -15.80
CA TRP A 299 6.95 23.02 -16.84
C TRP A 299 7.03 24.52 -17.17
N ARG A 300 7.02 25.41 -16.17
CA ARG A 300 7.15 26.87 -16.36
C ARG A 300 8.42 27.24 -17.13
N ALA A 301 9.52 26.50 -16.94
CA ALA A 301 10.78 26.74 -17.65
C ALA A 301 10.70 26.52 -19.17
N ILE A 302 9.71 25.76 -19.66
CA ILE A 302 9.55 25.44 -21.08
C ILE A 302 8.19 25.81 -21.67
N ALA A 303 7.21 26.16 -20.83
CA ALA A 303 5.86 26.49 -21.25
C ALA A 303 5.84 27.81 -22.05
N PRO A 304 5.00 27.91 -23.09
CA PRO A 304 4.75 29.18 -23.77
C PRO A 304 4.25 30.25 -22.80
N LYS A 305 4.72 31.50 -22.98
CA LYS A 305 4.34 32.64 -22.11
C LYS A 305 2.82 32.80 -21.93
N LYS A 306 2.03 32.48 -22.95
CA LYS A 306 0.56 32.54 -22.89
C LYS A 306 0.00 31.60 -21.81
N LEU A 307 0.57 30.41 -21.64
CA LEU A 307 0.12 29.45 -20.63
C LEU A 307 0.56 29.87 -19.23
N THR A 308 1.81 30.32 -19.07
CA THR A 308 2.30 30.77 -17.76
C THR A 308 1.50 31.98 -17.27
N SER A 309 1.20 32.95 -18.14
CA SER A 309 0.40 34.12 -17.76
C SER A 309 -1.02 33.79 -17.32
N LEU A 310 -1.63 32.70 -17.85
CA LEU A 310 -2.97 32.28 -17.42
C LEU A 310 -2.94 31.66 -16.02
N VAL A 311 -1.89 30.88 -15.71
CA VAL A 311 -1.69 30.31 -14.38
C VAL A 311 -1.40 31.41 -13.35
N ASP A 312 -0.52 32.36 -13.69
CA ASP A 312 -0.16 33.45 -12.79
C ASP A 312 -1.37 34.34 -12.43
N VAL A 313 -2.32 34.51 -13.37
CA VAL A 313 -3.59 35.20 -13.09
C VAL A 313 -4.49 34.36 -12.19
N ALA A 314 -4.57 33.04 -12.42
CA ALA A 314 -5.39 32.14 -11.59
C ALA A 314 -4.88 32.02 -10.15
N GLU A 315 -3.56 32.11 -9.92
CA GLU A 315 -2.96 32.09 -8.57
C GLU A 315 -3.12 33.41 -7.79
N GLN A 316 -3.55 34.50 -8.44
CA GLN A 316 -3.80 35.79 -7.80
C GLN A 316 -5.22 35.96 -7.24
N PHE A 317 -6.11 34.98 -7.48
CA PHE A 317 -7.49 34.95 -7.01
C PHE A 317 -7.73 33.78 -6.06
#